data_AF-G3HA00-F1
#
_entry.id   AF-G3HA00-F1
#
_cell.length_a   1.000
_cell.length_b   1.000
_cell.length_c   1.000
_cell.angle_alpha   90.00
_cell.angle_beta   90.00
_cell.angle_gamma   90.00
#
_symmetry.space_group_name_H-M   'P 1'
#
loop_
_entity.id
_entity.type
_entity.pdbx_description
1 polymer ?
#
loop_
_entity_poly.entity_id
_entity_poly.type
_entity_poly.pdbx_seq_one_letter_code
_entity_poly.pdbx_strand_id
1 'polypeptide(L)'
;MRTPTRLQVRINTITTLVENKKAQLVVIAHDVDPIELVVFLPAQCQKMGVIKGKARKGRLVHRKTCTTVAFTQVNLEDKGALAKLVEAIRTNYNDHRHWGGNILGPKSVA
;
A
#
# COMPACT_ATOMS: atom_id res chain seq x y z
N MET A 1 21.65 -12.20 -16.83
CA MET A 1 20.23 -12.61 -16.85
C MET A 1 19.40 -11.57 -16.10
N ARG A 2 18.42 -10.93 -16.73
CA ARG A 2 17.48 -10.03 -16.02
C ARG A 2 16.42 -10.87 -15.35
N THR A 3 16.26 -10.73 -14.04
CA THR A 3 15.14 -11.34 -13.31
C THR A 3 13.83 -10.70 -13.79
N PRO A 4 12.78 -11.49 -14.03
CA PRO A 4 11.50 -10.94 -14.47
C PRO A 4 10.95 -9.99 -13.40
N THR A 5 10.43 -8.84 -13.83
CA THR A 5 9.76 -7.88 -12.96
C THR A 5 8.55 -8.54 -12.31
N ARG A 6 8.59 -8.68 -10.98
CA ARG A 6 7.52 -9.29 -10.19
C ARG A 6 7.15 -8.39 -9.02
N LEU A 7 5.85 -8.35 -8.75
CA LEU A 7 5.31 -7.73 -7.55
C LEU A 7 5.79 -8.49 -6.32
N GLN A 8 6.21 -7.74 -5.30
CA GLN A 8 6.63 -8.30 -4.02
C GLN A 8 5.43 -8.31 -3.09
N VAL A 9 5.16 -9.46 -2.46
CA VAL A 9 3.91 -9.70 -1.70
C VAL A 9 4.12 -10.13 -0.26
N ARG A 10 5.36 -10.49 0.10
CA ARG A 10 5.68 -10.96 1.45
C ARG A 10 6.03 -9.76 2.30
N ILE A 11 5.41 -9.64 3.46
CA ILE A 11 5.55 -8.46 4.31
C ILE A 11 7.00 -8.22 4.74
N ASN A 12 7.72 -9.26 5.20
CA ASN A 12 9.13 -9.14 5.59
C ASN A 12 9.99 -8.67 4.41
N THR A 13 9.76 -9.22 3.22
CA THR A 13 10.48 -8.80 2.00
C THR A 13 10.17 -7.35 1.66
N ILE A 14 8.90 -6.94 1.77
CA ILE A 14 8.48 -5.55 1.52
C ILE A 14 9.15 -4.61 2.52
N THR A 15 9.17 -4.94 3.81
CA THR A 15 9.84 -4.14 4.85
C THR A 15 11.32 -3.95 4.51
N THR A 16 12.05 -5.03 4.20
CA THR A 16 13.45 -4.94 3.78
C THR A 16 13.63 -4.08 2.51
N LEU A 17 12.71 -4.15 1.55
CA LEU A 17 12.77 -3.34 0.33
C LEU A 17 12.49 -1.85 0.59
N VAL A 18 11.62 -1.54 1.55
CA VAL A 18 11.31 -0.18 1.99
C VAL A 18 12.51 0.42 2.74
N GLU A 19 13.07 -0.31 3.69
CA GLU A 19 14.26 0.11 4.44
C GLU A 19 15.46 0.38 3.53
N ASN A 20 15.65 -0.47 2.52
CA ASN A 20 16.69 -0.31 1.50
C ASN A 20 16.34 0.72 0.41
N LYS A 21 15.19 1.41 0.50
CA LYS A 21 14.69 2.38 -0.49
C LYS A 21 14.59 1.83 -1.93
N LYS A 22 14.40 0.52 -2.06
CA LYS A 22 14.24 -0.19 -3.36
C LYS A 22 12.78 -0.29 -3.79
N ALA A 23 11.83 -0.04 -2.89
CA ALA A 23 10.40 0.01 -3.23
C ALA A 23 10.04 1.37 -3.85
N GLN A 24 9.40 1.34 -5.02
CA GLN A 24 8.90 2.53 -5.71
C GLN A 24 7.51 2.94 -5.23
N LEU A 25 6.66 1.95 -4.93
CA LEU A 25 5.31 2.13 -4.40
C LEU A 25 4.92 0.93 -3.55
N VAL A 26 4.39 1.18 -2.35
CA VAL A 26 3.81 0.16 -1.47
C VAL A 26 2.30 0.35 -1.36
N VAL A 27 1.55 -0.73 -1.51
CA VAL A 27 0.09 -0.74 -1.57
C VAL A 27 -0.48 -1.58 -0.42
N ILE A 28 -1.10 -0.94 0.58
CA ILE A 28 -1.55 -1.58 1.84
C ILE A 28 -3.07 -1.75 1.86
N ALA A 29 -3.56 -2.94 2.25
CA ALA A 29 -4.99 -3.22 2.30
C ALA A 29 -5.59 -2.57 3.55
N HIS A 30 -6.83 -2.10 3.44
CA HIS A 30 -7.52 -1.48 4.59
C HIS A 30 -8.18 -2.50 5.54
N ASP A 31 -8.49 -3.70 5.04
CA ASP A 31 -9.31 -4.74 5.67
C ASP A 31 -8.45 -5.89 6.22
N VAL A 32 -7.31 -5.49 6.79
CA VAL A 32 -6.33 -6.41 7.35
C VAL A 32 -6.72 -6.75 8.77
N ASP A 33 -6.75 -8.05 9.05
CA ASP A 33 -7.02 -8.60 10.36
C ASP A 33 -5.98 -9.72 10.58
N PRO A 34 -5.07 -9.60 11.55
CA PRO A 34 -4.89 -8.50 12.53
C PRO A 34 -4.16 -7.26 11.96
N ILE A 35 -4.48 -6.04 12.42
CA ILE A 35 -3.97 -4.76 11.88
C ILE A 35 -2.48 -4.51 12.18
N GLU A 36 -1.98 -5.13 13.24
CA GLU A 36 -0.60 -5.08 13.73
C GLU A 36 0.40 -5.50 12.66
N LEU A 37 -0.03 -6.33 11.70
CA LEU A 37 0.79 -6.74 10.57
C LEU A 37 1.22 -5.57 9.69
N VAL A 38 0.39 -4.51 9.57
CA VAL A 38 0.61 -3.43 8.60
C VAL A 38 0.69 -2.03 9.20
N VAL A 39 0.41 -1.88 10.51
CA VAL A 39 0.32 -0.56 11.17
C VAL A 39 1.61 0.26 11.09
N PHE A 40 2.78 -0.39 11.05
CA PHE A 40 4.07 0.28 11.00
C PHE A 40 4.51 0.71 9.59
N LEU A 41 3.98 0.05 8.55
CA LEU A 41 4.39 0.30 7.17
C LEU A 41 4.12 1.73 6.70
N PRO A 42 2.99 2.38 7.09
CA PRO A 42 2.76 3.76 6.71
C PRO A 42 3.83 4.74 7.16
N ALA A 43 4.36 4.56 8.36
CA ALA A 43 5.40 5.44 8.89
C ALA A 43 6.75 5.25 8.18
N GLN A 44 7.04 4.04 7.69
CA GLN A 44 8.31 3.72 7.04
C GLN A 44 8.33 4.07 5.54
N CYS A 45 7.17 4.14 4.89
CA CYS A 45 7.09 4.32 3.44
C CYS A 45 6.77 5.78 3.06
N GLN A 46 7.71 6.48 2.42
CA GLN A 46 7.45 7.82 1.87
C GLN A 46 6.58 7.82 0.58
N LYS A 47 6.48 6.67 -0.09
CA LYS A 47 5.72 6.48 -1.34
C LYS A 47 4.78 5.29 -1.17
N MET A 48 3.61 5.55 -0.61
CA MET A 48 2.66 4.51 -0.21
C MET A 48 1.23 4.93 -0.54
N GLY A 49 0.39 3.96 -0.89
CA GLY A 49 -1.05 4.16 -1.02
C GLY A 49 -1.84 3.07 -0.33
N VAL A 50 -2.92 3.45 0.36
CA VAL A 50 -3.87 2.48 0.88
C VAL A 50 -4.94 2.25 -0.19
N ILE A 51 -5.20 0.99 -0.54
CA ILE A 51 -6.19 0.62 -1.56
C ILE A 51 -7.18 -0.36 -0.95
N LYS A 52 -8.47 -0.18 -1.27
CA LYS A 52 -9.57 -1.01 -0.80
C LYS A 52 -9.42 -2.48 -1.21
N GLY A 53 -9.55 -3.37 -0.22
CA GLY A 53 -9.79 -4.81 -0.36
C GLY A 53 -8.54 -5.67 -0.52
N LYS A 54 -8.27 -6.56 0.43
CA LYS A 54 -7.20 -7.57 0.34
C LYS A 54 -7.45 -8.63 -0.74
N ALA A 55 -8.72 -8.95 -1.03
CA ALA A 55 -9.09 -9.91 -2.07
C ALA A 55 -8.77 -9.40 -3.48
N ARG A 56 -9.03 -8.11 -3.74
CA ARG A 56 -8.75 -7.48 -5.03
C ARG A 56 -7.25 -7.48 -5.35
N LYS A 57 -6.41 -7.29 -4.34
CA LYS A 57 -4.95 -7.41 -4.47
C LYS A 57 -4.49 -8.85 -4.65
N GLY A 58 -5.13 -9.79 -3.95
CA GLY A 58 -4.90 -11.23 -4.15
C GLY A 58 -4.99 -11.63 -5.61
N ARG A 59 -5.98 -11.09 -6.34
CA ARG A 59 -6.17 -11.34 -7.77
C ARG A 59 -4.95 -10.95 -8.63
N LEU A 60 -4.23 -9.88 -8.29
CA LEU A 60 -3.03 -9.44 -9.02
C LEU A 60 -1.87 -10.46 -8.92
N VAL A 61 -1.86 -11.24 -7.84
CA VAL A 61 -0.74 -12.12 -7.48
C VAL A 61 -1.16 -13.59 -7.47
N HIS A 62 -2.32 -13.90 -8.07
CA HIS A 62 -2.91 -15.23 -8.14
C HIS A 62 -3.06 -15.90 -6.76
N ARG A 63 -3.47 -15.13 -5.75
CA ARG A 63 -3.79 -15.61 -4.40
C ARG A 63 -5.22 -15.21 -4.01
N LYS A 64 -5.81 -15.92 -3.05
CA LYS A 64 -7.14 -15.58 -2.50
C LYS A 64 -7.15 -14.19 -1.88
N THR A 65 -6.08 -13.85 -1.15
CA THR A 65 -5.92 -12.56 -0.48
C THR A 65 -4.47 -12.11 -0.54
N CYS A 66 -4.26 -10.79 -0.51
CA CYS A 66 -2.94 -10.19 -0.35
C CYS A 66 -3.05 -8.89 0.43
N THR A 67 -2.33 -8.84 1.54
CA THR A 67 -2.36 -7.73 2.50
C THR A 67 -1.60 -6.51 1.98
N THR A 68 -0.39 -6.75 1.47
CA THR A 68 0.54 -5.72 1.02
C THR A 68 1.21 -6.15 -0.28
N VAL A 69 1.39 -5.18 -1.18
CA VAL A 69 2.08 -5.38 -2.46
C VAL A 69 3.06 -4.24 -2.66
N ALA A 70 4.28 -4.54 -3.11
CA ALA A 70 5.26 -3.52 -3.46
C ALA A 70 5.76 -3.66 -4.89
N PHE A 71 5.86 -2.51 -5.57
CA PHE A 71 6.52 -2.34 -6.85
C PHE A 71 7.99 -2.02 -6.60
N THR A 72 8.90 -2.85 -7.10
CA THR A 72 10.36 -2.61 -6.99
C THR A 72 10.95 -2.18 -8.32
N GLN A 73 10.56 -2.88 -9.39
CA GLN A 73 10.96 -2.59 -10.76
C GLN A 73 9.74 -2.69 -11.66
N VAL A 74 9.61 -1.73 -12.57
CA VAL A 74 8.59 -1.70 -13.61
C VAL A 74 9.26 -1.51 -14.96
N ASN A 75 8.60 -1.99 -16.02
CA ASN A 75 9.07 -1.80 -17.38
C ASN A 75 9.13 -0.31 -17.72
N LEU A 76 10.00 0.05 -18.67
CA LEU A 76 10.20 1.45 -19.05
C LEU A 76 8.92 2.09 -19.59
N GLU A 77 8.09 1.33 -20.31
CA GLU A 77 6.79 1.78 -20.82
C GLU A 77 5.80 2.18 -19.71
N ASP A 78 5.81 1.46 -18.58
CA ASP A 78 4.87 1.69 -17.47
C ASP A 78 5.35 2.75 -16.46
N LYS A 79 6.61 3.18 -16.54
CA LYS A 79 7.19 4.13 -15.57
C LYS A 79 6.40 5.43 -15.47
N GLY A 80 5.93 5.96 -16.59
CA GLY A 80 5.13 7.20 -16.62
C GLY A 80 3.77 7.03 -15.95
N ALA A 81 3.10 5.91 -16.19
CA ALA A 81 1.83 5.60 -15.54
C ALA A 81 1.99 5.41 -14.03
N LEU A 82 3.05 4.71 -13.60
CA LEU A 82 3.35 4.53 -12.18
C LEU A 82 3.66 5.87 -11.49
N ALA A 83 4.41 6.76 -12.12
CA ALA A 83 4.73 8.08 -11.55
C ALA A 83 3.46 8.91 -11.28
N LYS A 84 2.52 8.95 -12.25
CA LYS A 84 1.22 9.61 -12.08
C LYS A 84 0.41 9.00 -10.93
N LEU A 85 0.43 7.67 -10.81
CA LEU A 85 -0.26 6.98 -9.72
C LEU A 85 0.36 7.33 -8.35
N VAL A 86 1.68 7.35 -8.23
CA VAL A 86 2.39 7.72 -7.00
C VAL A 86 2.08 9.15 -6.59
N GLU A 87 2.01 10.07 -7.56
CA GLU A 87 1.67 11.47 -7.31
C GLU A 87 0.24 11.61 -6.78
N ALA A 88 -0.75 11.02 -7.45
CA ALA A 88 -2.15 11.05 -7.02
C ALA A 88 -2.34 10.46 -5.61
N ILE A 89 -1.62 9.38 -5.31
CA ILE A 89 -1.63 8.73 -4.00
C ILE A 89 -1.02 9.65 -2.93
N ARG A 90 0.11 10.30 -3.23
CA ARG A 90 0.82 11.17 -2.28
C ARG A 90 -0.06 12.34 -1.83
N THR A 91 -0.77 12.98 -2.77
CA THR A 91 -1.74 14.03 -2.47
C THR A 91 -2.87 13.55 -1.56
N ASN A 92 -3.26 12.28 -1.66
CA ASN A 92 -4.40 11.76 -0.90
C ASN A 92 -4.04 11.30 0.52
N TYR A 93 -2.82 10.78 0.72
CA TYR A 93 -2.44 10.09 1.96
C TYR A 93 -1.37 10.80 2.80
N ASN A 94 -0.47 11.60 2.20
CA ASN A 94 0.73 12.04 2.92
C ASN A 94 0.53 13.37 3.70
N ASP A 95 -0.49 14.17 3.37
CA ASP A 95 -0.76 15.48 4.01
C ASP A 95 -1.91 15.46 5.03
N HIS A 96 -2.59 14.33 5.22
CA HIS A 96 -3.76 14.21 6.10
C HIS A 96 -3.40 13.66 7.48
N ARG A 97 -2.71 14.45 8.31
CA ARG A 97 -2.48 14.13 9.73
C ARG A 97 -3.63 14.68 10.59
N HIS A 98 -4.82 14.12 10.42
CA HIS A 98 -5.98 14.41 11.27
C HIS A 98 -6.32 13.19 12.14
N TRP A 99 -6.72 13.41 13.39
CA TRP A 99 -7.33 12.36 14.19
C TRP A 99 -8.72 12.07 13.60
N GLY A 100 -9.00 10.80 13.30
CA GLY A 100 -10.33 10.34 12.91
C GLY A 100 -11.13 9.85 14.13
N GLY A 101 -12.46 9.86 14.04
CA GLY A 101 -13.34 9.38 15.11
C GLY A 101 -14.33 10.44 15.59
N ASN A 102 -14.94 10.22 16.74
CA ASN A 102 -15.92 11.13 17.38
C ASN A 102 -17.23 11.34 16.61
N ILE A 103 -17.62 10.37 15.78
CA ILE A 103 -18.94 10.35 15.13
C ILE A 103 -19.95 9.77 16.13
N LEU A 104 -20.80 10.62 16.68
CA LEU A 104 -21.89 10.22 17.56
C LEU A 104 -22.94 9.43 16.75
N GLY A 105 -23.46 8.36 17.35
CA GLY A 105 -24.55 7.60 16.76
C GLY A 105 -25.84 8.42 16.70
N PRO A 106 -26.79 8.13 15.79
CA PRO A 106 -28.01 8.92 15.59
C PRO A 106 -28.85 9.15 16.86
N LYS A 107 -28.76 8.24 17.82
CA LYS A 107 -29.45 8.33 19.12
C LYS A 107 -28.77 9.23 20.14
N SER A 108 -27.48 9.53 19.96
CA SER A 108 -26.68 10.35 20.86
C SER A 108 -26.52 11.79 20.36
N VAL A 109 -26.92 12.08 19.11
CA VAL A 109 -27.04 13.44 18.52
C VAL A 109 -28.46 14.01 18.59
N ALA A 110 -29.44 13.18 18.98
CA ALA A 110 -30.83 13.61 19.20
C ALA A 110 -30.99 14.22 20.59
#